data_AF-A0A1R0WEL8-F1
#
_entry.id   AF-A0A1R0WEL8-F1
#
_cell.length_a   1.000
_cell.length_b   1.000
_cell.length_c   1.000
_cell.angle_alpha   90.00
_cell.angle_beta   90.00
_cell.angle_gamma   90.00
#
_symmetry.space_group_name_H-M   'P 1'
#
loop_
_entity.id
_entity.type
_entity.pdbx_description
1 polymer ?
#
loop_
_entity_poly.entity_id
_entity_poly.type
_entity_poly.pdbx_seq_one_letter_code
_entity_poly.pdbx_strand_id
1 'polypeptide(L)'
;MILQQSEPVCLATVDASAAGPNCKMLFGDLNNDGRLELVMIQPDNRKDVRYIPHQVQCITVFDLEGRMLWQRGTPDMDAGTQGSDYPAQVYDLDGDGQLEVLCVMNDQFHIIDGTTGESRQVYDLPSPEAHDCIIIANLSGNDRPTDLLLKDRYHQIWALNSDFELLWTYQGNPGHFPWVYDINGDGKDEVMAGYDLLDSAGNVLWSCQDLSDHADCIWVGDVNGDGEMEIVIGGSVTVMMDKHGTEVWRYEDSIESQHIALGRFREDLPGLQIAGLDRIIRGDGKSGLKGKDGMFMLDANGQEIWKEHRQTDGWLTIIDTISGWDESGMDYILAYRRGGGIFPTLYDGDMNVVTAFPVDGYVGHADFLGNGREQIAIYDGDTIRIYSSHADSIAVMPGAKPLVQTKRLYSSTIYMGGEVIKS
;
A
#
# COMPACT_ATOMS: atom_id res chain seq x y z
N MET A 1 14.46 18.95 20.40
CA MET A 1 15.74 19.15 19.69
C MET A 1 15.34 19.49 18.27
N ILE A 2 15.81 20.59 17.65
CA ILE A 2 15.45 20.86 16.25
C ILE A 2 16.13 19.77 15.43
N LEU A 3 15.37 18.83 14.87
CA LEU A 3 15.88 17.87 13.90
C LEU A 3 16.51 18.68 12.76
N GLN A 4 17.81 18.53 12.57
CA GLN A 4 18.49 19.17 11.46
C GLN A 4 18.09 18.42 10.19
N GLN A 5 17.48 19.13 9.23
CA GLN A 5 17.10 18.55 7.95
C GLN A 5 18.30 17.82 7.33
N SER A 6 18.15 16.51 7.12
CA SER A 6 19.20 15.67 6.55
C SER A 6 18.99 15.52 5.04
N GLU A 7 20.03 15.75 4.24
CA GLU A 7 19.96 15.45 2.81
C GLU A 7 19.92 13.94 2.58
N PRO A 8 19.00 13.43 1.74
CA PRO A 8 18.90 12.00 1.49
C PRO A 8 20.05 11.55 0.57
N VAL A 9 20.60 10.37 0.84
CA VAL A 9 21.70 9.79 0.05
C VAL A 9 21.10 8.90 -1.05
N CYS A 10 21.36 9.22 -2.31
CA CYS A 10 20.97 8.38 -3.43
C CYS A 10 21.91 7.16 -3.51
N LEU A 11 21.37 5.97 -3.25
CA LEU A 11 22.09 4.70 -3.26
C LEU A 11 22.18 4.07 -4.65
N ALA A 12 21.09 4.18 -5.42
CA ALA A 12 20.97 3.57 -6.73
C ALA A 12 20.16 4.46 -7.68
N THR A 13 20.45 4.34 -8.97
CA THR A 13 19.69 4.94 -10.06
C THR A 13 19.53 3.88 -11.13
N VAL A 14 18.29 3.42 -11.32
CA VAL A 14 17.93 2.34 -12.23
C VAL A 14 17.15 2.92 -13.40
N ASP A 15 17.62 2.67 -14.62
CA ASP A 15 16.85 2.97 -15.84
C ASP A 15 15.76 1.90 -16.01
N ALA A 16 14.52 2.31 -15.79
CA ALA A 16 13.33 1.48 -15.86
C ALA A 16 12.51 1.73 -17.14
N SER A 17 13.05 2.46 -18.13
CA SER A 17 12.35 2.79 -19.38
C SER A 17 11.86 1.55 -20.14
N ALA A 18 12.55 0.42 -20.00
CA ALA A 18 12.13 -0.86 -20.57
C ALA A 18 10.78 -1.37 -20.02
N ALA A 19 10.36 -0.94 -18.83
CA ALA A 19 9.06 -1.30 -18.24
C ALA A 19 7.88 -0.53 -18.85
N GLY A 20 8.16 0.59 -19.51
CA GLY A 20 7.14 1.50 -20.03
C GLY A 20 6.50 2.40 -18.95
N PRO A 21 5.65 3.35 -19.38
CA PRO A 21 5.11 4.38 -18.50
C PRO A 21 4.06 3.84 -17.52
N ASN A 22 3.76 4.65 -16.49
CA ASN A 22 2.66 4.47 -15.55
C ASN A 22 2.69 3.18 -14.70
N CYS A 23 3.87 2.58 -14.52
CA CYS A 23 4.01 1.40 -13.67
C CYS A 23 3.70 1.69 -12.18
N LYS A 24 3.14 0.69 -11.49
CA LYS A 24 3.19 0.53 -10.03
C LYS A 24 4.48 -0.23 -9.68
N MET A 25 5.12 0.14 -8.58
CA MET A 25 6.25 -0.61 -8.04
C MET A 25 5.76 -1.61 -6.99
N LEU A 26 6.17 -2.86 -7.12
CA LEU A 26 6.16 -3.87 -6.06
C LEU A 26 7.61 -4.26 -5.74
N PHE A 27 7.83 -4.87 -4.58
CA PHE A 27 9.18 -5.25 -4.13
C PHE A 27 9.17 -6.66 -3.52
N GLY A 28 10.28 -7.37 -3.68
CA GLY A 28 10.52 -8.68 -3.10
C GLY A 28 11.90 -9.20 -3.46
N ASP A 29 12.50 -10.04 -2.61
CA ASP A 29 13.75 -10.73 -2.89
C ASP A 29 13.45 -11.95 -3.78
N LEU A 30 13.36 -11.72 -5.09
CA LEU A 30 12.91 -12.68 -6.08
C LEU A 30 14.00 -13.68 -6.48
N ASN A 31 15.25 -13.38 -6.19
CA ASN A 31 16.39 -14.23 -6.53
C ASN A 31 17.09 -14.85 -5.31
N ASN A 32 16.59 -14.57 -4.10
CA ASN A 32 17.05 -15.08 -2.82
C ASN A 32 18.48 -14.65 -2.44
N ASP A 33 18.92 -13.47 -2.88
CA ASP A 33 20.26 -12.93 -2.63
C ASP A 33 20.36 -11.96 -1.44
N GLY A 34 19.23 -11.66 -0.78
CA GLY A 34 19.18 -10.74 0.35
C GLY A 34 19.05 -9.26 -0.07
N ARG A 35 18.62 -8.98 -1.29
CA ARG A 35 18.22 -7.65 -1.77
C ARG A 35 16.81 -7.73 -2.34
N LEU A 36 16.05 -6.64 -2.18
CA LEU A 36 14.77 -6.55 -2.87
C LEU A 36 14.98 -6.16 -4.33
N GLU A 37 14.36 -6.92 -5.23
CA GLU A 37 14.15 -6.51 -6.61
C GLU A 37 13.04 -5.47 -6.74
N LEU A 38 13.12 -4.69 -7.82
CA LEU A 38 12.14 -3.71 -8.26
C LEU A 38 11.23 -4.36 -9.31
N VAL A 39 9.97 -4.61 -8.94
CA VAL A 39 8.98 -5.27 -9.80
C VAL A 39 8.03 -4.22 -10.37
N MET A 40 8.21 -3.88 -11.64
CA MET A 40 7.44 -2.88 -12.35
C MET A 40 6.20 -3.49 -12.99
N ILE A 41 5.02 -3.13 -12.48
CA ILE A 41 3.71 -3.60 -12.97
C ILE A 41 3.10 -2.52 -13.85
N GLN A 42 3.05 -2.77 -15.17
CA GLN A 42 2.41 -1.87 -16.12
C GLN A 42 0.94 -2.26 -16.33
N PRO A 43 -0.01 -1.30 -16.24
CA PRO A 43 -1.41 -1.57 -16.55
C PRO A 43 -1.64 -1.64 -18.06
N ASP A 44 -2.78 -2.20 -18.46
CA ASP A 44 -3.32 -2.05 -19.82
C ASP A 44 -3.60 -0.59 -20.21
N ASN A 45 -3.96 -0.37 -21.48
CA ASN A 45 -4.20 0.96 -22.03
C ASN A 45 -5.59 1.55 -21.75
N ARG A 46 -6.37 0.97 -20.82
CA ARG A 46 -7.69 1.49 -20.45
C ARG A 46 -7.55 2.91 -19.89
N LYS A 47 -8.34 3.86 -20.40
CA LYS A 47 -8.27 5.27 -19.98
C LYS A 47 -9.28 5.66 -18.91
N ASP A 48 -10.35 4.88 -18.79
CA ASP A 48 -11.40 5.10 -17.79
C ASP A 48 -11.59 3.83 -16.97
N VAL A 49 -11.13 3.90 -15.72
CA VAL A 49 -11.15 2.79 -14.76
C VAL A 49 -12.10 3.02 -13.59
N ARG A 50 -13.09 3.91 -13.78
CA ARG A 50 -14.09 4.20 -12.74
C ARG A 50 -14.95 3.00 -12.35
N TYR A 51 -15.14 2.06 -13.29
CA TYR A 51 -16.03 0.91 -13.12
C TYR A 51 -15.35 -0.42 -13.41
N ILE A 52 -14.45 -0.46 -14.39
CA ILE A 52 -13.68 -1.64 -14.77
C ILE A 52 -12.21 -1.33 -14.52
N PRO A 53 -11.55 -2.01 -13.56
CA PRO A 53 -10.17 -1.72 -13.20
C PRO A 53 -9.19 -2.20 -14.28
N HIS A 54 -7.90 -1.95 -14.08
CA HIS A 54 -6.86 -2.43 -14.98
C HIS A 54 -6.65 -3.95 -14.91
N GLN A 55 -6.08 -4.50 -15.97
CA GLN A 55 -5.30 -5.74 -15.91
C GLN A 55 -3.82 -5.42 -16.12
N VAL A 56 -2.95 -6.39 -15.82
CA VAL A 56 -1.51 -6.27 -16.06
C VAL A 56 -1.21 -6.49 -17.54
N GLN A 57 -0.52 -5.52 -18.14
CA GLN A 57 -0.03 -5.55 -19.53
C GLN A 57 1.39 -6.10 -19.62
N CYS A 58 2.25 -5.66 -18.71
CA CYS A 58 3.65 -6.03 -18.67
C CYS A 58 4.18 -6.04 -17.24
N ILE A 59 5.08 -6.97 -16.96
CA ILE A 59 5.86 -7.05 -15.72
C ILE A 59 7.32 -6.99 -16.11
N THR A 60 8.08 -6.09 -15.48
CA THR A 60 9.53 -6.01 -15.70
C THR A 60 10.25 -5.96 -14.36
N VAL A 61 11.25 -6.80 -14.18
CA VAL A 61 12.00 -6.91 -12.93
C VAL A 61 13.42 -6.41 -13.11
N PHE A 62 13.85 -5.56 -12.18
CA PHE A 62 15.23 -5.07 -12.10
C PHE A 62 15.80 -5.36 -10.71
N ASP A 63 17.11 -5.60 -10.65
CA ASP A 63 17.85 -5.50 -9.39
C ASP A 63 18.24 -4.05 -9.07
N LEU A 64 18.85 -3.84 -7.90
CA LEU A 64 19.27 -2.52 -7.44
C LEU A 64 20.45 -1.95 -8.24
N GLU A 65 21.25 -2.80 -8.90
CA GLU A 65 22.29 -2.37 -9.86
C GLU A 65 21.73 -1.96 -11.23
N GLY A 66 20.42 -2.13 -11.44
CA GLY A 66 19.72 -1.75 -12.66
C GLY A 66 19.81 -2.75 -13.80
N ARG A 67 20.19 -4.00 -13.52
CA ARG A 67 20.09 -5.09 -14.48
C ARG A 67 18.63 -5.54 -14.56
N MET A 68 18.07 -5.53 -15.77
CA MET A 68 16.79 -6.16 -16.02
C MET A 68 16.97 -7.69 -15.93
N LEU A 69 16.29 -8.33 -14.98
CA LEU A 69 16.37 -9.77 -14.77
C LEU A 69 15.49 -10.51 -15.77
N TRP A 70 14.24 -10.10 -15.89
CA TRP A 70 13.28 -10.62 -16.87
C TRP A 70 12.15 -9.64 -17.15
N GLN A 71 11.44 -9.87 -18.25
CA GLN A 71 10.24 -9.14 -18.64
C GLN A 71 9.19 -10.11 -19.18
N ARG A 72 7.93 -9.95 -18.76
CA ARG A 72 6.80 -10.75 -19.20
C ARG A 72 5.67 -9.85 -19.70
N GLY A 73 5.22 -10.09 -20.93
CA GLY A 73 4.32 -9.20 -21.64
C GLY A 73 5.10 -8.20 -22.51
N THR A 74 4.38 -7.29 -23.15
CA THR A 74 4.96 -6.24 -23.99
C THR A 74 4.48 -4.90 -23.44
N PRO A 75 5.38 -3.98 -23.06
CA PRO A 75 4.96 -2.67 -22.59
C PRO A 75 4.11 -1.92 -23.63
N ASP A 76 3.06 -1.24 -23.18
CA ASP A 76 2.27 -0.32 -23.99
C ASP A 76 2.62 1.13 -23.61
N MET A 77 3.06 1.92 -24.59
CA MET A 77 3.37 3.35 -24.37
C MET A 77 2.12 4.20 -24.16
N ASP A 78 0.95 3.67 -24.55
CA ASP A 78 -0.35 4.25 -24.29
C ASP A 78 -1.01 3.62 -23.04
N ALA A 79 -0.24 3.04 -22.11
CA ALA A 79 -0.75 2.53 -20.83
C ALA A 79 -1.65 3.55 -20.10
N GLY A 80 -2.65 3.04 -19.39
CA GLY A 80 -3.52 3.85 -18.53
C GLY A 80 -2.76 4.47 -17.35
N THR A 81 -3.43 5.34 -16.60
CA THR A 81 -2.87 6.01 -15.42
C THR A 81 -3.47 5.46 -14.13
N GLN A 82 -2.87 5.76 -12.99
CA GLN A 82 -3.34 5.30 -11.69
C GLN A 82 -4.69 5.94 -11.33
N GLY A 83 -5.79 5.21 -11.57
CA GLY A 83 -7.15 5.55 -11.16
C GLY A 83 -7.92 4.39 -10.50
N SER A 84 -7.33 3.20 -10.52
CA SER A 84 -7.71 1.99 -9.78
C SER A 84 -6.42 1.30 -9.33
N ASP A 85 -6.53 0.32 -8.43
CA ASP A 85 -5.37 -0.52 -8.12
C ASP A 85 -5.02 -1.41 -9.31
N TYR A 86 -3.84 -2.03 -9.24
CA TYR A 86 -3.34 -2.98 -10.24
C TYR A 86 -3.38 -4.38 -9.61
N PRO A 87 -3.98 -5.38 -10.29
CA PRO A 87 -4.16 -6.72 -9.74
C PRO A 87 -2.85 -7.51 -9.81
N ALA A 88 -1.89 -7.14 -8.97
CA ALA A 88 -0.62 -7.83 -8.81
C ALA A 88 -0.10 -7.75 -7.37
N GLN A 89 0.50 -8.85 -6.89
CA GLN A 89 1.22 -8.93 -5.61
C GLN A 89 2.46 -9.83 -5.77
N VAL A 90 3.42 -9.69 -4.85
CA VAL A 90 4.62 -10.54 -4.77
C VAL A 90 4.57 -11.33 -3.46
N TYR A 91 4.58 -12.66 -3.53
CA TYR A 91 4.42 -13.52 -2.36
C TYR A 91 4.82 -14.98 -2.64
N ASP A 92 5.32 -15.68 -1.62
CA ASP A 92 5.58 -17.13 -1.63
C ASP A 92 4.27 -17.87 -1.29
N LEU A 93 3.49 -18.20 -2.32
CA LEU A 93 2.14 -18.74 -2.14
C LEU A 93 2.19 -20.23 -1.77
N ASP A 94 3.13 -20.99 -2.34
CA ASP A 94 3.24 -22.44 -2.13
C ASP A 94 4.12 -22.83 -0.92
N GLY A 95 4.91 -21.90 -0.40
CA GLY A 95 5.78 -22.04 0.77
C GLY A 95 7.09 -22.74 0.49
N ASP A 96 7.56 -22.74 -0.76
CA ASP A 96 8.85 -23.32 -1.14
C ASP A 96 10.05 -22.39 -0.81
N GLY A 97 9.79 -21.17 -0.34
CA GLY A 97 10.78 -20.14 -0.04
C GLY A 97 11.21 -19.31 -1.24
N GLN A 98 10.59 -19.50 -2.40
CA GLN A 98 10.77 -18.70 -3.59
C GLN A 98 9.53 -17.83 -3.80
N LEU A 99 9.72 -16.51 -3.94
CA LEU A 99 8.60 -15.62 -4.21
C LEU A 99 8.04 -15.84 -5.62
N GLU A 100 6.72 -15.79 -5.73
CA GLU A 100 5.98 -15.64 -6.99
C GLU A 100 5.49 -14.21 -7.21
N VAL A 101 5.22 -13.88 -8.47
CA VAL A 101 4.38 -12.75 -8.85
C VAL A 101 2.98 -13.28 -9.17
N LEU A 102 2.00 -12.88 -8.36
CA LEU A 102 0.59 -13.14 -8.57
C LEU A 102 0.03 -11.99 -9.39
N CYS A 103 -0.68 -12.23 -10.49
CA CYS A 103 -1.32 -11.15 -11.24
C CYS A 103 -2.52 -11.58 -12.06
N VAL A 104 -3.40 -10.63 -12.40
CA VAL A 104 -4.38 -10.81 -13.48
C VAL A 104 -3.84 -10.22 -14.79
N MET A 105 -3.67 -11.07 -15.79
CA MET A 105 -3.14 -10.73 -17.12
C MET A 105 -3.92 -11.54 -18.17
N ASN A 106 -4.30 -10.92 -19.29
CA ASN A 106 -5.05 -11.57 -20.37
C ASN A 106 -6.32 -12.31 -19.90
N ASP A 107 -7.13 -11.67 -19.05
CA ASP A 107 -8.38 -12.20 -18.48
C ASP A 107 -8.22 -13.46 -17.61
N GLN A 108 -7.00 -13.77 -17.17
CA GLN A 108 -6.70 -14.94 -16.33
C GLN A 108 -5.86 -14.55 -15.11
N PHE A 109 -6.01 -15.31 -14.03
CA PHE A 109 -5.12 -15.22 -12.88
C PHE A 109 -3.87 -16.06 -13.13
N HIS A 110 -2.70 -15.46 -12.94
CA HIS A 110 -1.39 -16.06 -13.17
C HIS A 110 -0.60 -16.13 -11.88
N ILE A 111 0.08 -17.27 -11.70
CA ILE A 111 1.16 -17.45 -10.74
C ILE A 111 2.45 -17.59 -11.55
N ILE A 112 3.36 -16.65 -11.37
CA ILE A 112 4.59 -16.52 -12.15
C ILE A 112 5.78 -16.71 -11.21
N ASP A 113 6.74 -17.53 -11.63
CA ASP A 113 8.00 -17.72 -10.92
C ASP A 113 8.76 -16.41 -10.81
N GLY A 114 9.04 -15.95 -9.58
CA GLY A 114 9.64 -14.64 -9.35
C GLY A 114 11.06 -14.51 -9.89
N THR A 115 11.85 -15.59 -9.90
CA THR A 115 13.24 -15.55 -10.39
C THR A 115 13.32 -15.48 -11.91
N THR A 116 12.42 -16.19 -12.60
CA THR A 116 12.55 -16.44 -14.05
C THR A 116 11.51 -15.73 -14.91
N GLY A 117 10.36 -15.33 -14.34
CA GLY A 117 9.22 -14.81 -15.08
C GLY A 117 8.43 -15.89 -15.85
N GLU A 118 8.75 -17.17 -15.64
CA GLU A 118 8.02 -18.29 -16.26
C GLU A 118 6.67 -18.53 -15.59
N SER A 119 5.68 -19.00 -16.36
CA SER A 119 4.35 -19.29 -15.82
C SER A 119 4.40 -20.59 -15.03
N ARG A 120 4.02 -20.56 -13.74
CA ARG A 120 3.84 -21.77 -12.93
C ARG A 120 2.41 -22.31 -13.08
N GLN A 121 1.42 -21.47 -12.84
CA GLN A 121 0.00 -21.83 -12.92
C GLN A 121 -0.84 -20.69 -13.54
N VAL A 122 -1.99 -21.07 -14.10
CA VAL A 122 -2.95 -20.15 -14.73
C VAL A 122 -4.36 -20.65 -14.45
N TYR A 123 -5.24 -19.75 -14.03
CA TYR A 123 -6.63 -20.05 -13.71
C TYR A 123 -7.58 -19.07 -14.40
N ASP A 124 -8.76 -19.55 -14.78
CA ASP A 124 -9.84 -18.68 -15.23
C ASP A 124 -10.39 -17.90 -14.04
N LEU A 125 -10.68 -16.61 -14.23
CA LEU A 125 -11.25 -15.78 -13.17
C LEU A 125 -12.66 -16.25 -12.78
N PRO A 126 -13.06 -16.13 -11.50
CA PRO A 126 -14.42 -16.43 -11.07
C PRO A 126 -15.46 -15.47 -11.68
N SER A 127 -15.01 -14.31 -12.16
CA SER A 127 -15.78 -13.33 -12.91
C SER A 127 -14.82 -12.52 -13.80
N PRO A 128 -15.26 -12.05 -14.99
CA PRO A 128 -14.46 -11.17 -15.83
C PRO A 128 -14.03 -9.86 -15.17
N GLU A 129 -14.67 -9.44 -14.07
CA GLU A 129 -14.37 -8.21 -13.35
C GLU A 129 -13.60 -8.44 -12.03
N ALA A 130 -13.24 -9.70 -11.71
CA ALA A 130 -12.54 -10.09 -10.48
C ALA A 130 -11.04 -9.72 -10.50
N HIS A 131 -10.72 -8.46 -10.80
CA HIS A 131 -9.35 -8.02 -11.06
C HIS A 131 -9.10 -6.56 -10.64
N ASP A 132 -9.82 -6.04 -9.64
CA ASP A 132 -9.48 -4.72 -9.07
C ASP A 132 -8.19 -4.78 -8.26
N CYS A 133 -8.10 -5.73 -7.34
CA CYS A 133 -6.91 -6.02 -6.56
C CYS A 133 -6.87 -7.51 -6.19
N ILE A 134 -5.69 -7.96 -5.76
CA ILE A 134 -5.45 -9.28 -5.19
C ILE A 134 -5.07 -9.07 -3.73
N ILE A 135 -5.74 -9.80 -2.84
CA ILE A 135 -5.48 -9.76 -1.40
C ILE A 135 -5.16 -11.18 -0.96
N ILE A 136 -4.03 -11.34 -0.28
CA ILE A 136 -3.58 -12.63 0.25
C ILE A 136 -4.00 -12.71 1.72
N ALA A 137 -4.67 -13.78 2.10
CA ALA A 137 -5.29 -13.95 3.40
C ALA A 137 -5.12 -15.37 3.95
N ASN A 138 -5.35 -15.54 5.24
CA ASN A 138 -5.41 -16.83 5.92
C ASN A 138 -6.83 -17.12 6.42
N LEU A 139 -7.77 -17.36 5.50
CA LEU A 139 -9.18 -17.64 5.82
C LEU A 139 -9.36 -19.09 6.31
N SER A 140 -8.53 -19.99 5.81
CA SER A 140 -8.57 -21.42 6.07
C SER A 140 -7.93 -21.80 7.42
N GLY A 141 -7.10 -20.91 8.00
CA GLY A 141 -6.38 -21.15 9.26
C GLY A 141 -5.14 -22.02 9.09
N ASN A 142 -4.41 -21.81 7.99
CA ASN A 142 -3.13 -22.44 7.70
C ASN A 142 -1.99 -21.76 8.47
N ASP A 143 -0.78 -22.32 8.44
CA ASP A 143 0.40 -21.73 9.10
C ASP A 143 0.87 -20.42 8.45
N ARG A 144 0.43 -20.16 7.21
CA ARG A 144 0.71 -18.94 6.44
C ARG A 144 -0.54 -18.54 5.63
N PRO A 145 -0.70 -17.26 5.28
CA PRO A 145 -1.68 -16.83 4.29
C PRO A 145 -1.47 -17.57 2.97
N THR A 146 -2.50 -18.26 2.48
CA THR A 146 -2.49 -18.97 1.20
C THR A 146 -3.80 -18.83 0.43
N ASP A 147 -4.82 -18.26 1.07
CA ASP A 147 -6.10 -17.98 0.44
C ASP A 147 -6.03 -16.62 -0.24
N LEU A 148 -6.90 -16.41 -1.22
CA LEU A 148 -6.93 -15.23 -2.06
C LEU A 148 -8.32 -14.60 -2.03
N LEU A 149 -8.38 -13.27 -1.92
CA LEU A 149 -9.56 -12.52 -2.29
C LEU A 149 -9.31 -11.82 -3.61
N LEU A 150 -10.24 -12.02 -4.54
CA LEU A 150 -10.40 -11.19 -5.73
C LEU A 150 -11.67 -10.37 -5.59
N LYS A 151 -11.69 -9.17 -6.17
CA LYS A 151 -12.88 -8.33 -6.15
C LYS A 151 -13.09 -7.55 -7.43
N ASP A 152 -14.34 -7.15 -7.66
CA ASP A 152 -14.66 -6.11 -8.63
C ASP A 152 -14.47 -4.74 -7.97
N ARG A 153 -14.83 -3.66 -8.67
CA ARG A 153 -14.56 -2.32 -8.15
C ARG A 153 -15.28 -2.00 -6.84
N TYR A 154 -16.57 -2.32 -6.68
CA TYR A 154 -17.38 -1.80 -5.56
C TYR A 154 -18.56 -2.69 -5.10
N HIS A 155 -18.70 -3.91 -5.59
CA HIS A 155 -19.92 -4.70 -5.37
C HIS A 155 -19.69 -6.14 -4.92
N GLN A 156 -18.53 -6.74 -5.24
CA GLN A 156 -18.38 -8.19 -5.10
C GLN A 156 -16.96 -8.60 -4.71
N ILE A 157 -16.86 -9.52 -3.75
CA ILE A 157 -15.64 -10.27 -3.41
C ILE A 157 -15.86 -11.76 -3.71
N TRP A 158 -14.81 -12.42 -4.19
CA TRP A 158 -14.66 -13.86 -4.32
C TRP A 158 -13.47 -14.33 -3.47
N ALA A 159 -13.71 -15.20 -2.50
CA ALA A 159 -12.67 -15.84 -1.71
C ALA A 159 -12.33 -17.22 -2.27
N LEU A 160 -11.05 -17.48 -2.45
CA LEU A 160 -10.50 -18.67 -3.09
C LEU A 160 -9.45 -19.29 -2.18
N ASN A 161 -9.32 -20.61 -2.16
CA ASN A 161 -8.20 -21.29 -1.50
C ASN A 161 -6.94 -21.28 -2.38
N SER A 162 -5.86 -21.91 -1.89
CA SER A 162 -4.58 -22.04 -2.61
C SER A 162 -4.67 -22.82 -3.93
N ASP A 163 -5.67 -23.70 -4.05
CA ASP A 163 -5.95 -24.46 -5.28
C ASP A 163 -6.89 -23.71 -6.24
N PHE A 164 -7.16 -22.43 -5.94
CA PHE A 164 -8.05 -21.54 -6.67
C PHE A 164 -9.53 -22.00 -6.69
N GLU A 165 -9.93 -22.80 -5.69
CA GLU A 165 -11.32 -23.22 -5.50
C GLU A 165 -12.10 -22.17 -4.71
N LEU A 166 -13.33 -21.86 -5.16
CA LEU A 166 -14.20 -20.88 -4.50
C LEU A 166 -14.64 -21.36 -3.12
N LEU A 167 -14.27 -20.60 -2.09
CA LEU A 167 -14.69 -20.80 -0.70
C LEU A 167 -16.04 -20.13 -0.44
N TRP A 168 -16.14 -18.84 -0.75
CA TRP A 168 -17.35 -18.04 -0.56
C TRP A 168 -17.32 -16.77 -1.42
N THR A 169 -18.47 -16.08 -1.48
CA THR A 169 -18.61 -14.79 -2.14
C THR A 169 -19.35 -13.82 -1.24
N TYR A 170 -18.97 -12.54 -1.27
CA TYR A 170 -19.65 -11.48 -0.54
C TYR A 170 -20.13 -10.39 -1.51
N GLN A 171 -21.36 -9.93 -1.34
CA GLN A 171 -21.94 -8.83 -2.12
C GLN A 171 -22.21 -7.64 -1.20
N GLY A 172 -21.55 -6.52 -1.48
CA GLY A 172 -21.59 -5.29 -0.69
C GLY A 172 -20.51 -4.32 -1.18
N ASN A 173 -20.15 -3.31 -0.39
CA ASN A 173 -19.16 -2.33 -0.80
C ASN A 173 -17.78 -2.63 -0.18
N PRO A 174 -16.86 -3.29 -0.91
CA PRO A 174 -15.56 -3.69 -0.39
C PRO A 174 -14.57 -2.53 -0.24
N GLY A 175 -14.97 -1.30 -0.60
CA GLY A 175 -14.05 -0.19 -0.70
C GLY A 175 -12.98 -0.38 -1.76
N HIS A 176 -11.91 0.40 -1.65
CA HIS A 176 -10.79 0.35 -2.58
C HIS A 176 -9.88 -0.86 -2.37
N PHE A 177 -9.55 -1.18 -1.12
CA PHE A 177 -8.72 -2.33 -0.78
C PHE A 177 -9.16 -2.86 0.60
N PRO A 178 -9.89 -3.98 0.66
CA PRO A 178 -10.17 -4.67 1.91
C PRO A 178 -8.88 -5.02 2.66
N TRP A 179 -8.90 -4.87 3.98
CA TRP A 179 -7.77 -5.29 4.83
C TRP A 179 -8.12 -6.57 5.56
N VAL A 180 -7.17 -7.51 5.63
CA VAL A 180 -7.35 -8.79 6.32
C VAL A 180 -6.51 -8.84 7.56
N TYR A 181 -7.05 -9.35 8.66
CA TYR A 181 -6.34 -9.47 9.94
C TYR A 181 -7.07 -10.44 10.86
N ASP A 182 -6.35 -11.32 11.56
CA ASP A 182 -6.88 -12.12 12.67
C ASP A 182 -7.18 -11.24 13.89
N ILE A 183 -8.31 -10.53 13.85
CA ILE A 183 -8.69 -9.54 14.86
C ILE A 183 -9.18 -10.20 16.16
N ASN A 184 -9.60 -11.46 16.07
CA ASN A 184 -10.14 -12.20 17.21
C ASN A 184 -9.13 -13.19 17.85
N GLY A 185 -8.03 -13.50 17.16
CA GLY A 185 -6.93 -14.35 17.62
C GLY A 185 -7.19 -15.86 17.48
N ASP A 186 -8.08 -16.29 16.57
CA ASP A 186 -8.41 -17.71 16.36
C ASP A 186 -7.52 -18.40 15.31
N GLY A 187 -6.57 -17.66 14.73
CA GLY A 187 -5.65 -18.13 13.69
C GLY A 187 -6.21 -17.96 12.27
N LYS A 188 -7.35 -17.30 12.10
CA LYS A 188 -7.93 -16.99 10.79
C LYS A 188 -8.12 -15.50 10.62
N ASP A 189 -7.89 -15.02 9.41
CA ASP A 189 -8.12 -13.62 9.12
C ASP A 189 -9.63 -13.31 8.99
N GLU A 190 -10.06 -12.27 9.70
CA GLU A 190 -11.26 -11.50 9.35
C GLU A 190 -10.95 -10.57 8.17
N VAL A 191 -12.00 -10.14 7.46
CA VAL A 191 -11.89 -9.26 6.29
C VAL A 191 -12.66 -7.97 6.54
N MET A 192 -11.96 -6.84 6.70
CA MET A 192 -12.58 -5.52 6.69
C MET A 192 -12.86 -5.11 5.23
N ALA A 193 -14.06 -5.43 4.75
CA ALA A 193 -14.53 -5.16 3.39
C ALA A 193 -15.26 -3.80 3.35
N GLY A 194 -14.49 -2.74 3.15
CA GLY A 194 -15.00 -1.37 3.17
C GLY A 194 -15.46 -0.97 4.57
N TYR A 195 -16.77 -1.05 4.80
CA TYR A 195 -17.39 -0.73 6.09
C TYR A 195 -18.01 -1.94 6.81
N ASP A 196 -17.91 -3.12 6.22
CA ASP A 196 -18.36 -4.38 6.83
C ASP A 196 -17.15 -5.20 7.28
N LEU A 197 -17.14 -5.65 8.53
CA LEU A 197 -16.20 -6.68 8.98
C LEU A 197 -16.83 -8.05 8.74
N LEU A 198 -16.14 -8.89 7.97
CA LEU A 198 -16.53 -10.26 7.67
C LEU A 198 -15.70 -11.25 8.49
N ASP A 199 -16.33 -12.34 8.92
CA ASP A 199 -15.58 -13.51 9.41
C ASP A 199 -14.84 -14.23 8.27
N SER A 200 -13.97 -15.17 8.62
CA SER A 200 -13.22 -16.00 7.65
C SER A 200 -14.09 -16.82 6.69
N ALA A 201 -15.39 -16.97 6.96
CA ALA A 201 -16.37 -17.63 6.12
C ALA A 201 -17.23 -16.67 5.27
N GLY A 202 -16.94 -15.37 5.31
CA GLY A 202 -17.63 -14.33 4.54
C GLY A 202 -18.94 -13.83 5.14
N ASN A 203 -19.26 -14.17 6.39
CA ASN A 203 -20.44 -13.64 7.08
C ASN A 203 -20.12 -12.29 7.72
N VAL A 204 -21.03 -11.32 7.58
CA VAL A 204 -20.91 -10.02 8.25
C VAL A 204 -21.01 -10.21 9.77
N LEU A 205 -19.96 -9.81 10.48
CA LEU A 205 -19.91 -9.73 11.93
C LEU A 205 -20.56 -8.43 12.42
N TRP A 206 -20.17 -7.31 11.81
CA TRP A 206 -20.72 -5.98 12.08
C TRP A 206 -20.43 -5.02 10.92
N SER A 207 -21.10 -3.87 10.94
CA SER A 207 -20.95 -2.80 9.94
C SER A 207 -20.77 -1.45 10.64
N CYS A 208 -19.89 -0.60 10.12
CA CYS A 208 -19.84 0.81 10.52
C CYS A 208 -21.18 1.49 10.20
N GLN A 209 -21.55 2.48 11.02
CA GLN A 209 -22.80 3.21 10.87
C GLN A 209 -22.52 4.64 10.41
N ASP A 210 -23.49 5.25 9.72
CA ASP A 210 -23.46 6.67 9.33
C ASP A 210 -22.17 7.08 8.57
N LEU A 211 -21.71 6.21 7.67
CA LEU A 211 -20.64 6.50 6.70
C LEU A 211 -21.23 6.49 5.29
N SER A 212 -20.81 7.45 4.47
CA SER A 212 -21.21 7.52 3.06
C SER A 212 -20.10 6.95 2.17
N ASP A 213 -20.47 6.74 0.91
CA ASP A 213 -19.55 6.34 -0.15
C ASP A 213 -18.83 5.00 0.14
N HIS A 214 -17.51 5.00 0.18
CA HIS A 214 -16.69 3.80 0.33
C HIS A 214 -15.47 4.11 1.21
N ALA A 215 -14.89 3.07 1.80
CA ALA A 215 -13.59 3.19 2.45
C ALA A 215 -12.50 3.38 1.40
N ASP A 216 -11.72 4.44 1.56
CA ASP A 216 -10.54 4.72 0.76
C ASP A 216 -9.30 4.02 1.33
N CYS A 217 -9.20 3.88 2.66
CA CYS A 217 -8.07 3.20 3.31
C CYS A 217 -8.48 2.58 4.64
N ILE A 218 -7.79 1.50 5.03
CA ILE A 218 -8.05 0.74 6.26
C ILE A 218 -6.71 0.42 6.91
N TRP A 219 -6.62 0.69 8.21
CA TRP A 219 -5.47 0.36 9.03
C TRP A 219 -5.85 -0.43 10.28
N VAL A 220 -4.98 -1.34 10.70
CA VAL A 220 -5.14 -2.09 11.96
C VAL A 220 -3.97 -1.82 12.90
N GLY A 221 -4.25 -1.61 14.18
CA GLY A 221 -3.19 -1.49 15.18
C GLY A 221 -3.71 -1.29 16.59
N ASP A 222 -2.85 -1.53 17.58
CA ASP A 222 -3.08 -1.18 18.99
C ASP A 222 -2.86 0.34 19.14
N VAL A 223 -3.87 1.11 18.74
CA VAL A 223 -3.81 2.57 18.62
C VAL A 223 -3.81 3.19 20.01
N ASN A 224 -4.67 2.70 20.89
CA ASN A 224 -4.84 3.25 22.24
C ASN A 224 -3.79 2.71 23.25
N GLY A 225 -3.07 1.64 22.93
CA GLY A 225 -2.02 1.05 23.76
C GLY A 225 -2.51 0.08 24.84
N ASP A 226 -3.76 -0.38 24.78
CA ASP A 226 -4.36 -1.31 25.74
C ASP A 226 -4.08 -2.80 25.43
N GLY A 227 -3.48 -3.08 24.28
CA GLY A 227 -3.09 -4.42 23.84
C GLY A 227 -4.16 -5.14 23.01
N GLU A 228 -5.27 -4.49 22.71
CA GLU A 228 -6.26 -4.92 21.73
C GLU A 228 -6.04 -4.15 20.42
N MET A 229 -6.41 -4.77 19.30
CA MET A 229 -6.28 -4.15 17.97
C MET A 229 -7.55 -3.37 17.63
N GLU A 230 -7.36 -2.15 17.15
CA GLU A 230 -8.40 -1.32 16.55
C GLU A 230 -8.30 -1.29 15.03
N ILE A 231 -9.42 -0.94 14.39
CA ILE A 231 -9.52 -0.72 12.95
C ILE A 231 -9.79 0.76 12.72
N VAL A 232 -8.85 1.46 12.07
CA VAL A 232 -9.00 2.87 11.68
C VAL A 232 -9.29 2.94 10.18
N ILE A 233 -10.35 3.66 9.82
CA ILE A 233 -10.87 3.69 8.46
C ILE A 233 -10.93 5.13 7.97
N GLY A 234 -10.37 5.38 6.79
CA GLY A 234 -10.53 6.63 6.05
C GLY A 234 -11.52 6.46 4.90
N GLY A 235 -12.37 7.47 4.71
CA GLY A 235 -13.33 7.56 3.61
C GLY A 235 -14.05 8.91 3.70
N SER A 236 -15.37 8.90 3.92
CA SER A 236 -16.14 10.14 4.12
C SER A 236 -15.65 10.95 5.33
N VAL A 237 -15.23 10.27 6.40
CA VAL A 237 -14.60 10.81 7.61
C VAL A 237 -13.56 9.78 8.09
N THR A 238 -12.79 10.11 9.13
CA THR A 238 -11.95 9.12 9.83
C THR A 238 -12.68 8.56 11.04
N VAL A 239 -12.76 7.24 11.16
CA VAL A 239 -13.32 6.55 12.34
C VAL A 239 -12.35 5.51 12.88
N MET A 240 -12.47 5.23 14.17
CA MET A 240 -11.83 4.08 14.80
C MET A 240 -12.88 3.17 15.42
N MET A 241 -12.79 1.89 15.09
CA MET A 241 -13.65 0.82 15.60
C MET A 241 -12.84 -0.13 16.47
N ASP A 242 -13.43 -0.63 17.55
CA ASP A 242 -12.90 -1.80 18.25
C ASP A 242 -13.19 -3.09 17.47
N LYS A 243 -12.59 -4.21 17.88
CA LYS A 243 -12.82 -5.53 17.28
C LYS A 243 -14.29 -6.01 17.33
N HIS A 244 -15.12 -5.42 18.19
CA HIS A 244 -16.53 -5.78 18.37
C HIS A 244 -17.48 -4.89 17.55
N GLY A 245 -16.96 -3.94 16.78
CA GLY A 245 -17.75 -3.01 15.99
C GLY A 245 -18.31 -1.84 16.79
N THR A 246 -17.78 -1.58 17.99
CA THR A 246 -18.06 -0.35 18.73
C THR A 246 -17.21 0.77 18.16
N GLU A 247 -17.83 1.88 17.76
CA GLU A 247 -17.11 3.08 17.40
C GLU A 247 -16.47 3.69 18.67
N VAL A 248 -15.14 3.78 18.67
CA VAL A 248 -14.37 4.36 19.78
C VAL A 248 -14.36 5.88 19.66
N TRP A 249 -14.12 6.38 18.45
CA TRP A 249 -14.22 7.80 18.11
C TRP A 249 -14.43 8.02 16.61
N ARG A 250 -14.84 9.24 16.27
CA ARG A 250 -15.02 9.75 14.92
C ARG A 250 -14.50 11.17 14.80
N TYR A 251 -13.75 11.42 13.73
CA TYR A 251 -13.21 12.73 13.41
C TYR A 251 -13.98 13.34 12.23
N GLU A 252 -14.88 14.28 12.53
CA GLU A 252 -15.80 14.88 11.54
C GLU A 252 -15.27 16.18 10.91
N ASP A 253 -14.13 16.70 11.37
CA ASP A 253 -13.62 17.98 10.87
C ASP A 253 -12.89 17.85 9.51
N SER A 254 -12.82 16.65 8.91
CA SER A 254 -12.39 16.42 7.52
C SER A 254 -13.55 16.51 6.53
N ILE A 255 -13.28 16.99 5.31
CA ILE A 255 -14.25 16.99 4.21
C ILE A 255 -14.31 15.63 3.52
N GLU A 256 -13.15 15.05 3.21
CA GLU A 256 -13.02 13.70 2.63
C GLU A 256 -11.63 13.17 3.04
N SER A 257 -11.62 12.21 3.97
CA SER A 257 -10.41 11.63 4.57
C SER A 257 -9.89 10.47 3.72
N GLN A 258 -9.14 10.78 2.67
CA GLN A 258 -8.78 9.76 1.67
C GLN A 258 -7.67 8.80 2.14
N HIS A 259 -6.56 9.31 2.66
CA HIS A 259 -5.45 8.48 3.14
C HIS A 259 -5.22 8.73 4.62
N ILE A 260 -5.00 7.67 5.38
CA ILE A 260 -4.50 7.73 6.74
C ILE A 260 -3.27 6.85 6.85
N ALA A 261 -2.48 7.07 7.89
CA ALA A 261 -1.32 6.28 8.24
C ALA A 261 -1.17 6.23 9.77
N LEU A 262 -1.04 5.03 10.32
CA LEU A 262 -0.79 4.84 11.75
C LEU A 262 0.71 4.81 12.01
N GLY A 263 1.17 5.50 13.04
CA GLY A 263 2.58 5.48 13.41
C GLY A 263 2.85 6.17 14.73
N ARG A 264 4.02 5.87 15.29
CA ARG A 264 4.59 6.57 16.44
C ARG A 264 5.32 7.82 15.95
N PHE A 265 4.55 8.84 15.60
CA PHE A 265 5.07 10.12 15.08
C PHE A 265 5.47 11.09 16.21
N ARG A 266 4.94 10.90 17.42
CA ARG A 266 5.18 11.76 18.59
C ARG A 266 5.57 10.92 19.80
N GLU A 267 6.76 11.16 20.35
CA GLU A 267 7.24 10.45 21.54
C GLU A 267 6.52 10.90 22.82
N ASP A 268 6.06 12.14 22.85
CA ASP A 268 5.41 12.78 24.01
C ASP A 268 3.92 12.43 24.15
N LEU A 269 3.33 11.73 23.18
CA LEU A 269 1.94 11.30 23.20
C LEU A 269 1.81 9.79 23.41
N PRO A 270 0.80 9.34 24.16
CA PRO A 270 0.53 7.91 24.31
C PRO A 270 -0.05 7.33 23.02
N GLY A 271 0.10 6.02 22.86
CA GLY A 271 -0.47 5.28 21.74
C GLY A 271 0.12 5.65 20.39
N LEU A 272 -0.52 5.17 19.33
CA LEU A 272 -0.21 5.55 17.95
C LEU A 272 -0.91 6.86 17.61
N GLN A 273 -0.32 7.63 16.71
CA GLN A 273 -0.96 8.78 16.09
C GLN A 273 -1.48 8.39 14.71
N ILE A 274 -2.47 9.16 14.24
CA ILE A 274 -3.09 8.96 12.94
C ILE A 274 -2.74 10.18 12.09
N ALA A 275 -1.78 10.03 11.19
CA ALA A 275 -1.58 11.02 10.13
C ALA A 275 -2.67 10.81 9.08
N GLY A 276 -3.24 11.89 8.57
CA GLY A 276 -4.37 11.83 7.65
C GLY A 276 -4.26 12.87 6.54
N LEU A 277 -4.98 12.65 5.45
CA LEU A 277 -5.15 13.61 4.36
C LEU A 277 -6.62 13.98 4.21
N ASP A 278 -6.88 15.29 4.27
CA ASP A 278 -8.19 15.86 3.98
C ASP A 278 -8.22 16.49 2.58
N ARG A 279 -9.20 16.10 1.76
CA ARG A 279 -9.44 16.65 0.43
C ARG A 279 -10.41 17.82 0.49
N ILE A 280 -9.83 19.00 0.61
CA ILE A 280 -10.55 20.24 0.94
C ILE A 280 -11.35 20.81 -0.24
N ILE A 281 -10.76 20.88 -1.43
CA ILE A 281 -11.41 21.46 -2.62
C ILE A 281 -11.20 20.53 -3.80
N ARG A 282 -12.27 19.93 -4.29
CA ARG A 282 -12.26 19.14 -5.53
C ARG A 282 -12.00 20.04 -6.72
N GLY A 283 -10.79 19.94 -7.28
CA GLY A 283 -10.51 20.51 -8.59
C GLY A 283 -11.37 19.81 -9.65
N ASP A 284 -12.11 20.55 -10.46
CA ASP A 284 -13.05 19.97 -11.43
C ASP A 284 -12.65 20.21 -12.89
N GLY A 285 -11.54 20.95 -13.12
CA GLY A 285 -11.03 21.35 -14.44
C GLY A 285 -11.97 22.22 -15.27
N LYS A 286 -13.22 22.44 -14.84
CA LYS A 286 -14.31 23.10 -15.58
C LYS A 286 -14.63 24.47 -15.03
N SER A 287 -14.60 24.64 -13.70
CA SER A 287 -14.82 25.92 -13.01
C SER A 287 -13.53 26.72 -12.81
N GLY A 288 -12.37 26.12 -13.15
CA GLY A 288 -11.05 26.73 -12.92
C GLY A 288 -10.60 26.67 -11.45
N LEU A 289 -11.37 26.01 -10.59
CA LEU A 289 -10.96 25.71 -9.22
C LEU A 289 -9.76 24.76 -9.25
N LYS A 290 -8.70 25.19 -8.57
CA LYS A 290 -7.53 24.35 -8.36
C LYS A 290 -7.81 23.44 -7.17
N GLY A 291 -7.45 22.17 -7.34
CA GLY A 291 -7.59 21.20 -6.26
C GLY A 291 -6.78 21.62 -5.04
N LYS A 292 -7.33 21.39 -3.85
CA LYS A 292 -6.66 21.64 -2.58
C LYS A 292 -6.86 20.46 -1.62
N ASP A 293 -5.77 19.97 -1.05
CA ASP A 293 -5.73 18.99 0.01
C ASP A 293 -4.91 19.54 1.20
N GLY A 294 -4.90 18.83 2.34
CA GLY A 294 -4.09 19.18 3.49
C GLY A 294 -3.95 18.01 4.44
N MET A 295 -2.77 17.83 5.02
CA MET A 295 -2.56 16.79 6.01
C MET A 295 -3.15 17.19 7.37
N PHE A 296 -3.46 16.21 8.21
CA PHE A 296 -3.81 16.40 9.61
C PHE A 296 -3.16 15.30 10.46
N MET A 297 -3.17 15.48 11.78
CA MET A 297 -2.78 14.43 12.70
C MET A 297 -3.72 14.38 13.89
N LEU A 298 -4.12 13.17 14.26
CA LEU A 298 -4.93 12.88 15.43
C LEU A 298 -4.09 12.12 16.48
N ASP A 299 -4.44 12.29 17.75
CA ASP A 299 -3.97 11.40 18.81
C ASP A 299 -4.77 10.09 18.83
N ALA A 300 -4.40 9.16 19.72
CA ALA A 300 -5.07 7.87 19.87
C ALA A 300 -6.55 7.95 20.26
N ASN A 301 -7.01 9.11 20.75
CA ASN A 301 -8.40 9.36 21.14
C ASN A 301 -9.19 10.09 20.05
N GLY A 302 -8.62 10.27 18.85
CA GLY A 302 -9.25 10.98 17.74
C GLY A 302 -9.24 12.51 17.88
N GLN A 303 -8.46 13.05 18.82
CA GLN A 303 -8.36 14.50 19.00
C GLN A 303 -7.34 15.09 18.01
N GLU A 304 -7.75 16.12 17.27
CA GLU A 304 -6.85 16.85 16.37
C GLU A 304 -5.67 17.45 17.15
N ILE A 305 -4.45 17.12 16.72
CA ILE A 305 -3.19 17.69 17.19
C ILE A 305 -2.83 18.89 16.32
N TRP A 306 -2.91 18.71 14.99
CA TRP A 306 -2.76 19.78 14.02
C TRP A 306 -3.46 19.45 12.71
N LYS A 307 -3.77 20.50 11.96
CA LYS A 307 -4.26 20.42 10.59
C LYS A 307 -3.54 21.43 9.71
N GLU A 308 -3.00 20.94 8.60
CA GLU A 308 -2.22 21.72 7.67
C GLU A 308 -3.05 22.81 7.04
N HIS A 309 -2.64 24.06 7.22
CA HIS A 309 -3.17 25.16 6.44
C HIS A 309 -2.45 25.23 5.08
N ARG A 310 -2.77 24.31 4.17
CA ARG A 310 -2.07 24.15 2.89
C ARG A 310 -2.09 25.46 2.09
N GLN A 311 -0.93 25.92 1.62
CA GLN A 311 -0.79 27.15 0.82
C GLN A 311 -0.63 26.90 -0.69
N THR A 312 -0.28 25.69 -1.08
CA THR A 312 -0.09 25.33 -2.50
C THR A 312 -1.27 24.52 -3.04
N ASP A 313 -1.35 24.44 -4.37
CA ASP A 313 -2.31 23.58 -5.06
C ASP A 313 -1.92 22.10 -4.87
N GLY A 314 -2.90 21.20 -4.86
CA GLY A 314 -2.72 19.77 -4.62
C GLY A 314 -4.06 19.08 -4.37
N TRP A 315 -4.29 17.85 -4.81
CA TRP A 315 -5.62 17.22 -4.67
C TRP A 315 -5.59 15.75 -4.25
N LEU A 316 -4.42 15.14 -4.33
CA LEU A 316 -4.24 13.70 -4.20
C LEU A 316 -2.83 13.44 -3.69
N THR A 317 -2.43 14.19 -2.65
CA THR A 317 -1.30 13.81 -1.83
C THR A 317 -1.52 12.36 -1.37
N ILE A 318 -0.48 11.56 -1.38
CA ILE A 318 -0.51 10.24 -0.76
C ILE A 318 0.37 10.34 0.47
N ILE A 319 -0.14 9.84 1.59
CA ILE A 319 0.61 9.76 2.84
C ILE A 319 0.76 8.31 3.27
N ASP A 320 1.87 8.02 3.92
CA ASP A 320 2.18 6.70 4.45
C ASP A 320 3.15 6.80 5.64
N THR A 321 3.23 5.74 6.44
CA THR A 321 4.17 5.61 7.56
C THR A 321 5.46 4.98 7.06
N ILE A 322 6.59 5.67 7.26
CA ILE A 322 7.91 5.07 7.12
C ILE A 322 8.51 4.82 8.51
N SER A 323 9.06 3.63 8.70
CA SER A 323 9.68 3.21 9.96
C SER A 323 11.17 2.95 9.76
N GLY A 324 11.99 3.21 10.78
CA GLY A 324 13.42 2.90 10.71
C GLY A 324 14.18 3.68 9.64
N TRP A 325 13.71 4.87 9.26
CA TRP A 325 14.45 5.77 8.36
C TRP A 325 15.81 6.15 8.98
N ASP A 326 15.85 6.43 10.27
CA ASP A 326 17.07 6.76 11.02
C ASP A 326 17.09 6.09 12.40
N GLU A 327 18.11 6.40 13.21
CA GLU A 327 18.31 5.81 14.55
C GLU A 327 17.39 6.40 15.63
N SER A 328 16.49 7.33 15.29
CA SER A 328 15.60 7.94 16.29
C SER A 328 14.61 6.93 16.88
N GLY A 329 14.28 5.87 16.12
CA GLY A 329 13.22 4.93 16.46
C GLY A 329 11.81 5.53 16.36
N MET A 330 11.69 6.72 15.76
CA MET A 330 10.42 7.36 15.43
C MET A 330 9.97 6.95 14.03
N ASP A 331 8.66 6.94 13.83
CA ASP A 331 8.08 6.87 12.50
C ASP A 331 8.01 8.28 11.89
N TYR A 332 8.01 8.36 10.56
CA TYR A 332 7.82 9.60 9.81
C TYR A 332 6.65 9.50 8.85
N ILE A 333 6.05 10.65 8.56
CA ILE A 333 4.99 10.80 7.57
C ILE A 333 5.65 11.01 6.23
N LEU A 334 5.63 9.99 5.37
CA LEU A 334 5.98 10.12 3.96
C LEU A 334 4.82 10.77 3.22
N ALA A 335 5.04 11.90 2.57
CA ALA A 335 4.03 12.53 1.73
C ALA A 335 4.56 12.79 0.32
N TYR A 336 3.84 12.32 -0.69
CA TYR A 336 4.18 12.45 -2.11
C TYR A 336 2.95 12.77 -2.96
N ARG A 337 3.15 13.03 -4.26
CA ARG A 337 2.08 13.53 -5.16
C ARG A 337 1.40 14.79 -4.61
N ARG A 338 2.16 15.59 -3.84
CA ARG A 338 1.62 16.74 -3.11
C ARG A 338 1.07 17.80 -4.06
N GLY A 339 1.63 17.94 -5.26
CA GLY A 339 1.30 19.02 -6.19
C GLY A 339 1.93 20.35 -5.78
N GLY A 340 1.72 21.38 -6.60
CA GLY A 340 2.21 22.73 -6.29
C GLY A 340 3.74 22.86 -6.27
N GLY A 341 4.46 21.94 -6.93
CA GLY A 341 5.93 21.90 -6.96
C GLY A 341 6.58 21.33 -5.68
N ILE A 342 5.81 20.69 -4.80
CA ILE A 342 6.32 20.03 -3.61
C ILE A 342 6.68 18.59 -3.96
N PHE A 343 7.96 18.26 -3.87
CA PHE A 343 8.48 16.92 -4.07
C PHE A 343 8.17 15.99 -2.88
N PRO A 344 8.27 14.67 -3.05
CA PRO A 344 8.20 13.71 -1.96
C PRO A 344 9.03 14.18 -0.76
N THR A 345 8.46 14.09 0.43
CA THR A 345 9.06 14.65 1.66
C THR A 345 8.68 13.80 2.86
N LEU A 346 9.63 13.58 3.77
CA LEU A 346 9.37 13.03 5.11
C LEU A 346 9.14 14.17 6.10
N TYR A 347 8.08 14.03 6.89
CA TYR A 347 7.72 14.93 7.98
C TYR A 347 7.76 14.20 9.33
N ASP A 348 8.17 14.90 10.38
CA ASP A 348 7.96 14.43 11.76
C ASP A 348 6.51 14.68 12.24
N GLY A 349 6.18 14.21 13.44
CA GLY A 349 4.86 14.44 14.03
C GLY A 349 4.55 15.90 14.37
N ASP A 350 5.51 16.83 14.27
CA ASP A 350 5.27 18.28 14.39
C ASP A 350 5.12 18.94 13.02
N MET A 351 5.07 18.15 11.94
CA MET A 351 5.01 18.60 10.56
C MET A 351 6.27 19.36 10.10
N ASN A 352 7.40 19.20 10.79
CA ASN A 352 8.68 19.70 10.32
C ASN A 352 9.24 18.78 9.23
N VAL A 353 9.91 19.37 8.24
CA VAL A 353 10.59 18.62 7.19
C VAL A 353 11.82 17.93 7.78
N VAL A 354 11.83 16.60 7.73
CA VAL A 354 12.99 15.76 8.08
C VAL A 354 13.92 15.67 6.87
N THR A 355 13.37 15.34 5.71
CA THR A 355 14.10 15.31 4.45
C THR A 355 13.16 15.52 3.27
N ALA A 356 13.61 16.22 2.25
CA ALA A 356 12.88 16.41 1.00
C ALA A 356 13.69 15.80 -0.14
N PHE A 357 13.05 14.98 -0.98
CA PHE A 357 13.73 14.30 -2.06
C PHE A 357 13.87 15.21 -3.27
N PRO A 358 14.96 15.10 -4.05
CA PRO A 358 15.28 16.06 -5.11
C PRO A 358 14.53 15.80 -6.43
N VAL A 359 13.66 14.79 -6.48
CA VAL A 359 12.90 14.38 -7.67
C VAL A 359 11.46 14.10 -7.31
N ASP A 360 10.54 14.36 -8.23
CA ASP A 360 9.12 13.99 -8.11
C ASP A 360 8.87 12.62 -8.76
N GLY A 361 7.81 11.93 -8.35
CA GLY A 361 7.47 10.62 -8.88
C GLY A 361 6.52 9.82 -8.00
N TYR A 362 6.21 8.60 -8.48
CA TYR A 362 5.53 7.59 -7.68
C TYR A 362 6.51 7.02 -6.65
N VAL A 363 6.08 6.82 -5.41
CA VAL A 363 6.96 6.45 -4.31
C VAL A 363 6.58 5.08 -3.78
N GLY A 364 7.60 4.30 -3.44
CA GLY A 364 7.49 3.10 -2.61
C GLY A 364 8.63 3.06 -1.60
N HIS A 365 8.51 2.29 -0.54
CA HIS A 365 9.56 2.16 0.48
C HIS A 365 9.56 0.76 1.09
N ALA A 366 10.74 0.33 1.54
CA ALA A 366 11.01 -0.97 2.14
C ALA A 366 12.44 -0.99 2.70
N ASP A 367 12.81 -2.01 3.46
CA ASP A 367 14.22 -2.33 3.72
C ASP A 367 14.80 -3.09 2.51
N PHE A 368 15.25 -2.35 1.49
CA PHE A 368 15.77 -2.92 0.25
C PHE A 368 17.08 -3.70 0.44
N LEU A 369 17.77 -3.45 1.56
CA LEU A 369 19.11 -3.95 1.82
C LEU A 369 19.15 -5.06 2.88
N GLY A 370 18.05 -5.31 3.58
CA GLY A 370 17.96 -6.24 4.70
C GLY A 370 18.76 -5.80 5.93
N ASN A 371 18.91 -4.49 6.14
CA ASN A 371 19.75 -3.94 7.20
C ASN A 371 18.97 -3.37 8.40
N GLY A 372 17.64 -3.54 8.40
CA GLY A 372 16.71 -3.06 9.42
C GLY A 372 16.36 -1.58 9.30
N ARG A 373 16.72 -0.90 8.20
CA ARG A 373 16.32 0.47 7.89
C ARG A 373 15.57 0.51 6.57
N GLU A 374 14.52 1.31 6.50
CA GLU A 374 13.81 1.50 5.25
C GLU A 374 14.52 2.54 4.34
N GLN A 375 14.46 2.29 3.04
CA GLN A 375 14.84 3.23 2.00
C GLN A 375 13.60 3.60 1.17
N ILE A 376 13.72 4.68 0.39
CA ILE A 376 12.65 5.19 -0.46
C ILE A 376 13.03 5.03 -1.93
N ALA A 377 12.19 4.37 -2.70
CA ALA A 377 12.23 4.34 -4.15
C ALA A 377 11.32 5.43 -4.74
N ILE A 378 11.85 6.27 -5.62
CA ILE A 378 11.07 7.26 -6.38
C ILE A 378 11.19 6.97 -7.87
N TYR A 379 10.05 6.68 -8.50
CA TYR A 379 9.92 6.42 -9.94
C TYR A 379 9.35 7.65 -10.66
N ASP A 380 10.15 8.26 -11.53
CA ASP A 380 9.77 9.47 -12.27
C ASP A 380 9.12 9.20 -13.65
N GLY A 381 8.89 7.93 -13.98
CA GLY A 381 8.32 7.49 -15.26
C GLY A 381 9.33 6.80 -16.19
N ASP A 382 10.63 7.04 -15.99
CA ASP A 382 11.70 6.36 -16.73
C ASP A 382 12.79 5.84 -15.79
N THR A 383 13.02 6.49 -14.64
CA THR A 383 14.11 6.20 -13.72
C THR A 383 13.58 5.95 -12.32
N ILE A 384 14.12 4.93 -11.65
CA ILE A 384 13.91 4.67 -10.22
C ILE A 384 15.16 5.13 -9.47
N ARG A 385 14.99 5.95 -8.44
CA ARG A 385 16.07 6.35 -7.53
C ARG A 385 15.80 5.86 -6.12
N ILE A 386 16.76 5.16 -5.54
CA ILE A 386 16.68 4.64 -4.18
C ILE A 386 17.43 5.57 -3.24
N TYR A 387 16.77 6.08 -2.21
CA TYR A 387 17.30 7.01 -1.24
C TYR A 387 17.32 6.43 0.17
N SER A 388 18.37 6.75 0.92
CA SER A 388 18.54 6.35 2.32
C SER A 388 18.99 7.53 3.17
N SER A 389 18.83 7.42 4.49
CA SER A 389 19.46 8.31 5.46
C SER A 389 20.99 8.12 5.52
N HIS A 390 21.49 6.99 5.03
CA HIS A 390 22.90 6.58 5.12
C HIS A 390 23.47 6.16 3.78
N ALA A 391 24.78 6.31 3.60
CA ALA A 391 25.51 5.82 2.44
C ALA A 391 25.81 4.32 2.55
N ASP A 392 24.76 3.49 2.49
CA ASP A 392 24.86 2.04 2.51
C ASP A 392 25.22 1.46 1.13
N SER A 393 25.83 0.26 1.12
CA SER A 393 26.14 -0.42 -0.15
C SER A 393 24.94 -1.24 -0.63
N ILE A 394 24.56 -1.05 -1.89
CA ILE A 394 23.53 -1.87 -2.56
C ILE A 394 24.02 -3.27 -2.91
N ALA A 395 25.35 -3.47 -2.98
CA ALA A 395 25.93 -4.73 -3.42
C ALA A 395 25.50 -5.89 -2.51
N VAL A 396 25.22 -7.04 -3.14
CA VAL A 396 24.94 -8.30 -2.46
C VAL A 396 26.13 -8.71 -1.58
N MET A 397 25.87 -8.99 -0.31
CA MET A 397 26.90 -9.40 0.65
C MET A 397 27.10 -10.92 0.61
N PRO A 398 28.35 -11.43 0.68
CA PRO A 398 28.58 -12.87 0.75
C PRO A 398 27.87 -13.51 1.94
N GLY A 399 27.02 -14.52 1.66
CA GLY A 399 26.26 -15.23 2.69
C GLY A 399 25.04 -14.48 3.22
N ALA A 400 24.59 -13.43 2.50
CA ALA A 400 23.28 -12.84 2.71
C ALA A 400 22.19 -13.92 2.62
N LYS A 401 21.13 -13.72 3.40
CA LYS A 401 19.98 -14.62 3.46
C LYS A 401 18.82 -13.96 2.72
N PRO A 402 17.89 -14.77 2.18
CA PRO A 402 16.62 -14.27 1.68
C PRO A 402 15.95 -13.30 2.64
N LEU A 403 15.45 -12.19 2.12
CA LEU A 403 14.62 -11.27 2.88
C LEU A 403 13.21 -11.82 3.05
N VAL A 404 12.60 -11.52 4.20
CA VAL A 404 11.23 -11.92 4.48
C VAL A 404 10.29 -11.01 3.69
N GLN A 405 9.38 -11.62 2.92
CA GLN A 405 8.28 -10.89 2.30
C GLN A 405 7.23 -10.53 3.36
N THR A 406 7.36 -9.33 3.93
CA THR A 406 6.45 -8.84 4.96
C THR A 406 5.06 -8.55 4.38
N LYS A 407 4.03 -8.50 5.24
CA LYS A 407 2.66 -8.17 4.82
C LYS A 407 2.54 -6.85 4.08
N ARG A 408 3.31 -5.85 4.50
CA ARG A 408 3.40 -4.57 3.79
C ARG A 408 3.80 -4.74 2.32
N LEU A 409 4.71 -5.68 2.02
CA LEU A 409 5.20 -5.93 0.67
C LEU A 409 4.24 -6.76 -0.19
N TYR A 410 3.49 -7.70 0.41
CA TYR A 410 2.53 -8.55 -0.33
C TYR A 410 1.07 -8.07 -0.29
N SER A 411 0.74 -7.07 0.53
CA SER A 411 -0.55 -6.36 0.56
C SER A 411 -0.37 -4.93 0.05
N SER A 412 0.35 -4.76 -1.06
CA SER A 412 0.62 -3.45 -1.63
C SER A 412 -0.57 -2.91 -2.40
N THR A 413 -0.96 -1.68 -2.13
CA THR A 413 -2.06 -0.98 -2.80
C THR A 413 -1.68 0.47 -3.07
N ILE A 414 -2.35 1.11 -4.02
CA ILE A 414 -2.22 2.58 -4.20
C ILE A 414 -3.06 3.37 -3.18
N TYR A 415 -3.91 2.66 -2.43
CA TYR A 415 -4.84 3.18 -1.43
C TYR A 415 -4.33 2.86 -0.03
N MET A 416 -3.30 3.60 0.42
CA MET A 416 -2.44 3.24 1.55
C MET A 416 -3.22 2.72 2.76
N GLY A 417 -3.14 1.41 2.96
CA GLY A 417 -3.64 0.66 4.11
C GLY A 417 -2.48 -0.10 4.74
N GLY A 418 -2.64 -0.54 5.98
CA GLY A 418 -1.51 -1.09 6.73
C GLY A 418 -1.88 -1.70 8.05
N GLU A 419 -0.87 -2.26 8.70
CA GLU A 419 -0.98 -2.64 10.11
C GLU A 419 0.26 -2.23 10.87
N VAL A 420 0.07 -1.84 12.13
CA VAL A 420 1.15 -1.55 13.08
C VAL A 420 1.09 -2.59 14.18
N ILE A 421 1.86 -3.66 14.00
CA ILE A 421 2.03 -4.71 15.00
C ILE A 421 3.30 -4.38 15.78
N LYS A 422 3.17 -4.14 17.10
CA LYS A 422 4.35 -4.02 17.97
C LYS A 422 5.14 -5.32 17.91
N SER A 423 6.43 -5.23 17.56
CA SER A 423 7.41 -6.32 17.66
C SER A 423 7.80 -6.62 19.10
#